data_AF-A0A842WLT7-F1
#
_entry.id   AF-A0A842WLT7-F1
#
_cell.length_a   1.000
_cell.length_b   1.000
_cell.length_c   1.000
_cell.angle_alpha   90.00
_cell.angle_beta   90.00
_cell.angle_gamma   90.00
#
_symmetry.space_group_name_H-M   'P 1'
#
loop_
_entity.id
_entity.type
_entity.pdbx_description
1 polymer ?
#
loop_
_entity_poly.entity_id
_entity_poly.type
_entity_poly.pdbx_seq_one_letter_code
_entity_poly.pdbx_strand_id
1 'polypeptide(L)'
;MKENKKNSLFLILVVMVGLLYDTLVLSIGSLLGVSDLLYNLNWGRYLVHAVLTPLFIMVAYEQSLRFDINWFSVSKKTLQIVFWIIVIAFIVIAMFTHVIGVSLIPETFDGVLRYVIDPTGGRSPPIAAILTIIVIMIIGLVIMLRTSPKWIWLFLGALVMFIGSAVPTRLVGTIVGSSAELFLTITLLLTEKRLEDS
;
A
#
# COMPACT_ATOMS: atom_id res chain seq x y z
N MET A 1 -24.31 3.86 6.44
CA MET A 1 -23.20 3.75 7.43
C MET A 1 -22.74 2.31 7.65
N LYS A 2 -23.62 1.34 7.95
CA LYS A 2 -23.23 -0.08 8.16
C LYS A 2 -22.55 -0.75 6.96
N GLU A 3 -22.89 -0.36 5.74
CA GLU A 3 -22.32 -0.93 4.50
C GLU A 3 -20.86 -0.51 4.29
N ASN A 4 -20.57 0.79 4.30
CA ASN A 4 -19.19 1.33 4.20
C ASN A 4 -18.26 0.81 5.32
N LYS A 5 -18.81 0.49 6.50
CA LYS A 5 -18.05 -0.12 7.60
C LYS A 5 -17.49 -1.49 7.20
N LYS A 6 -18.31 -2.34 6.57
CA LYS A 6 -17.87 -3.67 6.13
C LYS A 6 -16.86 -3.60 5.00
N ASN A 7 -16.99 -2.59 4.12
CA ASN A 7 -16.13 -2.45 2.95
C ASN A 7 -14.69 -2.08 3.32
N SER A 8 -14.49 -1.04 4.13
CA SER A 8 -13.16 -0.57 4.55
C SER A 8 -12.37 -1.64 5.32
N LEU A 9 -12.98 -2.30 6.30
CA LEU A 9 -12.34 -3.40 7.02
C LEU A 9 -12.02 -4.59 6.10
N PHE A 10 -12.95 -4.95 5.20
CA PHE A 10 -12.72 -6.00 4.21
C PHE A 10 -11.54 -5.67 3.30
N LEU A 11 -11.44 -4.43 2.81
CA LEU A 11 -10.33 -3.98 1.99
C LEU A 11 -9.01 -4.04 2.77
N ILE A 12 -8.98 -3.60 4.04
CA ILE A 12 -7.78 -3.74 4.89
C ILE A 12 -7.35 -5.21 4.99
N LEU A 13 -8.30 -6.12 5.25
CA LEU A 13 -8.01 -7.56 5.36
C LEU A 13 -7.47 -8.13 4.05
N VAL A 14 -8.04 -7.75 2.91
CA VAL A 14 -7.56 -8.17 1.58
C VAL A 14 -6.12 -7.72 1.37
N VAL A 15 -5.79 -6.46 1.67
CA VAL A 15 -4.42 -5.96 1.51
C VAL A 15 -3.48 -6.67 2.49
N MET A 16 -3.88 -6.87 3.75
CA MET A 16 -3.08 -7.59 4.74
C MET A 16 -2.76 -9.03 4.33
N VAL A 17 -3.70 -9.75 3.70
CA VAL A 17 -3.43 -11.09 3.14
C VAL A 17 -2.36 -11.02 2.05
N GLY A 18 -2.38 -9.98 1.22
CA GLY A 18 -1.32 -9.74 0.23
C GLY A 18 0.04 -9.49 0.85
N LEU A 19 0.10 -8.68 1.91
CA LEU A 19 1.34 -8.41 2.65
C LEU A 19 1.88 -9.65 3.37
N LEU A 20 0.98 -10.48 3.89
CA LEU A 20 1.34 -11.77 4.48
C LEU A 20 1.96 -12.68 3.43
N TYR A 21 1.34 -12.77 2.24
CA TYR A 21 1.90 -13.52 1.13
C TYR A 21 3.30 -13.01 0.75
N ASP A 22 3.50 -11.70 0.66
CA ASP A 22 4.81 -11.10 0.37
C ASP A 22 5.88 -11.53 1.38
N THR A 23 5.56 -11.37 2.67
CA THR A 23 6.48 -11.70 3.77
C THR A 23 6.77 -13.20 3.83
N LEU A 24 5.77 -14.05 3.58
CA LEU A 24 5.93 -15.50 3.56
C LEU A 24 6.91 -15.93 2.46
N VAL A 25 6.73 -15.43 1.24
CA VAL A 25 7.61 -15.79 0.11
C VAL A 25 9.05 -15.33 0.37
N LEU A 26 9.26 -14.14 0.94
CA LEU A 26 10.59 -13.69 1.38
C LEU A 26 11.20 -14.63 2.43
N SER A 27 10.40 -15.06 3.40
CA SER A 27 10.86 -15.88 4.53
C SER A 27 11.27 -17.30 4.10
N ILE A 28 10.59 -17.89 3.11
CA ILE A 28 10.91 -19.23 2.60
C ILE A 28 11.92 -19.24 1.46
N GLY A 29 12.35 -18.07 0.98
CA GLY A 29 13.17 -17.96 -0.22
C GLY A 29 14.51 -18.68 -0.13
N SER A 30 15.19 -18.59 1.02
CA SER A 30 16.45 -19.32 1.26
C SER A 30 16.26 -20.84 1.36
N LEU A 31 15.09 -21.30 1.83
CA LEU A 31 14.75 -22.72 1.92
C LEU A 31 14.49 -23.33 0.54
N LEU A 32 13.89 -22.57 -0.38
CA LEU A 32 13.57 -23.04 -1.73
C LEU A 32 14.77 -22.98 -2.69
N GLY A 33 15.76 -22.12 -2.40
CA GLY A 33 16.87 -21.90 -3.31
C GLY A 33 16.46 -21.26 -4.64
N VAL A 34 17.42 -21.11 -5.54
CA VAL A 34 17.19 -20.59 -6.90
C VAL A 34 16.39 -21.64 -7.68
N SER A 35 15.10 -21.38 -7.93
CA SER A 35 14.18 -22.34 -8.53
C SER A 35 13.03 -21.63 -9.25
N ASP A 36 12.40 -22.34 -10.20
CA ASP A 36 11.21 -21.85 -10.92
C ASP A 36 10.03 -21.60 -9.99
N LEU A 37 9.91 -22.38 -8.91
CA LEU A 37 8.89 -22.17 -7.89
C LEU A 37 9.11 -20.82 -7.19
N LEU A 38 10.33 -20.54 -6.73
CA LEU A 38 10.64 -19.26 -6.09
C LEU A 38 10.48 -18.08 -7.06
N TYR A 39 10.84 -18.26 -8.33
CA TYR A 39 10.60 -17.28 -9.39
C TYR A 39 9.11 -16.93 -9.51
N ASN A 40 8.25 -17.94 -9.67
CA ASN A 40 6.81 -17.74 -9.84
C ASN A 40 6.15 -17.15 -8.60
N LEU A 41 6.58 -17.55 -7.40
CA LEU A 41 6.13 -16.93 -6.16
C LEU A 41 6.52 -15.45 -6.10
N ASN A 42 7.74 -15.08 -6.48
CA ASN A 42 8.16 -13.68 -6.51
C ASN A 42 7.41 -12.87 -7.58
N TRP A 43 7.14 -13.46 -8.74
CA TRP A 43 6.29 -12.83 -9.75
C TRP A 43 4.88 -12.56 -9.20
N GLY A 44 4.31 -13.54 -8.48
CA GLY A 44 3.06 -13.37 -7.74
C GLY A 44 3.13 -12.22 -6.73
N ARG A 45 4.25 -12.03 -6.02
CA ARG A 45 4.42 -10.91 -5.06
C ARG A 45 4.28 -9.56 -5.75
N TYR A 46 5.00 -9.38 -6.86
CA TYR A 46 4.92 -8.14 -7.64
C TYR A 46 3.51 -7.86 -8.13
N LEU A 47 2.80 -8.89 -8.63
CA LEU A 47 1.41 -8.76 -9.05
C LEU A 47 0.48 -8.37 -7.89
N VAL A 48 0.53 -9.11 -6.79
CA VAL A 48 -0.30 -8.87 -5.60
C VAL A 48 -0.05 -7.46 -5.06
N HIS A 49 1.22 -7.07 -4.94
CA HIS A 49 1.59 -5.74 -4.44
C HIS A 49 1.12 -4.62 -5.39
N ALA A 50 1.28 -4.79 -6.71
CA ALA A 50 0.85 -3.82 -7.72
C ALA A 50 -0.67 -3.59 -7.72
N VAL A 51 -1.45 -4.62 -7.43
CA VAL A 51 -2.93 -4.56 -7.45
C VAL A 51 -3.50 -4.13 -6.10
N LEU A 52 -2.97 -4.67 -4.99
CA LEU A 52 -3.60 -4.50 -3.68
C LEU A 52 -3.17 -3.21 -2.97
N THR A 53 -1.93 -2.76 -3.10
CA THR A 53 -1.49 -1.55 -2.37
C THR A 53 -2.25 -0.27 -2.74
N PRO A 54 -2.64 -0.02 -4.01
CA PRO A 54 -3.46 1.14 -4.35
C PRO A 54 -4.85 1.11 -3.68
N LEU A 55 -5.37 -0.06 -3.27
CA LEU A 55 -6.66 -0.17 -2.59
C LEU A 55 -6.67 0.53 -1.22
N PHE A 56 -5.52 0.78 -0.60
CA PHE A 56 -5.45 1.60 0.62
C PHE A 56 -6.02 3.01 0.42
N ILE A 57 -6.02 3.55 -0.80
CA ILE A 57 -6.70 4.81 -1.13
C ILE A 57 -8.21 4.70 -0.86
N MET A 58 -8.83 3.60 -1.27
CA MET A 58 -10.27 3.38 -1.04
C MET A 58 -10.58 3.21 0.45
N VAL A 59 -9.70 2.54 1.21
CA VAL A 59 -9.83 2.46 2.67
C VAL A 59 -9.83 3.87 3.28
N ALA A 60 -8.81 4.68 2.97
CA ALA A 60 -8.69 6.04 3.49
C ALA A 60 -9.88 6.93 3.06
N TYR A 61 -10.34 6.80 1.83
CA TYR A 61 -11.51 7.51 1.32
C TYR A 61 -12.79 7.13 2.09
N GLU A 62 -13.07 5.83 2.26
CA GLU A 62 -14.25 5.37 3.00
C GLU A 62 -14.21 5.77 4.48
N GLN A 63 -13.02 5.77 5.09
CA GLN A 63 -12.79 6.33 6.42
C GLN A 63 -13.12 7.83 6.45
N SER A 64 -12.67 8.61 5.47
CA SER A 64 -12.94 10.05 5.40
C SER A 64 -14.43 10.40 5.33
N LEU A 65 -15.24 9.59 4.64
CA LEU A 65 -16.69 9.79 4.56
C LEU A 65 -17.40 9.62 5.91
N ARG A 66 -16.81 8.85 6.83
CA ARG A 66 -17.37 8.57 8.16
C ARG A 66 -16.96 9.61 9.20
N PHE A 67 -15.94 10.41 8.92
CA PHE A 67 -15.62 11.63 9.68
C PHE A 67 -16.54 12.83 9.36
N ASP A 68 -17.63 12.60 8.62
CA ASP A 68 -18.59 13.61 8.14
C ASP A 68 -17.93 14.82 7.45
N ILE A 69 -16.82 14.55 6.75
CA ILE A 69 -16.10 15.59 6.03
C ILE A 69 -16.84 15.91 4.73
N ASN A 70 -17.35 17.14 4.63
CA ASN A 70 -17.91 17.64 3.38
C ASN A 70 -16.78 17.98 2.39
N TRP A 71 -16.50 17.04 1.52
CA TRP A 71 -15.52 17.18 0.44
C TRP A 71 -16.06 18.09 -0.67
N PHE A 72 -15.67 19.37 -0.61
CA PHE A 72 -15.86 20.39 -1.65
C PHE A 72 -17.31 20.49 -2.20
N SER A 73 -18.33 20.17 -1.40
CA SER A 73 -19.74 20.11 -1.83
C SER A 73 -20.00 19.13 -2.99
N VAL A 74 -19.11 18.17 -3.21
CA VAL A 74 -19.21 17.14 -4.26
C VAL A 74 -20.04 15.97 -3.72
N SER A 75 -20.87 15.38 -4.59
CA SER A 75 -21.65 14.20 -4.20
C SER A 75 -20.76 13.01 -3.84
N LYS A 76 -21.19 12.21 -2.85
CA LYS A 76 -20.48 10.99 -2.42
C LYS A 76 -20.23 10.04 -3.59
N LYS A 77 -21.22 9.87 -4.48
CA LYS A 77 -21.12 9.01 -5.67
C LYS A 77 -20.05 9.49 -6.64
N THR A 78 -19.98 10.81 -6.89
CA THR A 78 -18.96 11.40 -7.76
C THR A 78 -17.57 11.18 -7.19
N LEU A 79 -17.36 11.44 -5.89
CA LEU A 79 -16.07 11.21 -5.25
C LEU A 79 -15.65 9.74 -5.31
N GLN A 80 -16.58 8.82 -5.09
CA GLN A 80 -16.30 7.38 -5.15
C GLN A 80 -15.81 6.98 -6.55
N ILE A 81 -16.43 7.50 -7.62
CA ILE A 81 -15.99 7.28 -9.00
C ILE A 81 -14.58 7.84 -9.21
N VAL A 82 -14.31 9.07 -8.75
CA VAL A 82 -12.98 9.68 -8.88
C VAL A 82 -11.89 8.84 -8.19
N PHE A 83 -12.12 8.41 -6.94
CA PHE A 83 -11.15 7.60 -6.22
C PHE A 83 -10.93 6.23 -6.85
N TRP A 84 -11.99 5.58 -7.38
CA TRP A 84 -11.83 4.35 -8.16
C TRP A 84 -11.02 4.55 -9.43
N ILE A 85 -11.23 5.65 -10.17
CA ILE A 85 -10.42 6.00 -11.34
C ILE A 85 -8.95 6.16 -10.95
N ILE A 86 -8.67 6.86 -9.84
CA ILE A 86 -7.28 7.03 -9.33
C ILE A 86 -6.66 5.67 -9.01
N VAL A 87 -7.38 4.80 -8.28
CA VAL A 87 -6.91 3.45 -7.94
C VAL A 87 -6.62 2.62 -9.18
N ILE A 88 -7.55 2.57 -10.13
CA ILE A 88 -7.38 1.82 -11.38
C ILE A 88 -6.19 2.39 -12.16
N ALA A 89 -6.05 3.71 -12.26
CA ALA A 89 -4.91 4.33 -12.92
C ALA A 89 -3.58 3.94 -12.26
N PHE A 90 -3.51 3.90 -10.93
CA PHE A 90 -2.29 3.51 -10.21
C PHE A 90 -1.99 2.02 -10.35
N ILE A 91 -3.01 1.15 -10.38
CA ILE A 91 -2.84 -0.26 -10.69
C ILE A 91 -2.28 -0.42 -12.11
N VAL A 92 -2.84 0.27 -13.10
CA VAL A 92 -2.34 0.22 -14.48
C VAL A 92 -0.88 0.68 -14.55
N ILE A 93 -0.53 1.80 -13.91
CA ILE A 93 0.86 2.26 -13.83
C ILE A 93 1.74 1.19 -13.19
N ALA A 94 1.35 0.62 -12.06
CA ALA A 94 2.12 -0.41 -11.37
C ALA A 94 2.31 -1.69 -12.22
N MET A 95 1.28 -2.10 -12.97
CA MET A 95 1.36 -3.25 -13.87
C MET A 95 2.41 -3.02 -14.96
N PHE A 96 2.43 -1.85 -15.59
CA PHE A 96 3.40 -1.54 -16.64
C PHE A 96 4.82 -1.30 -16.11
N THR A 97 4.99 -0.87 -14.86
CA THR A 97 6.33 -0.59 -14.31
C THR A 97 6.93 -1.77 -13.54
N HIS A 98 6.13 -2.72 -13.05
CA HIS A 98 6.62 -3.78 -12.15
C HIS A 98 6.15 -5.20 -12.48
N VAL A 99 5.30 -5.40 -13.49
CA VAL A 99 4.74 -6.74 -13.78
C VAL A 99 4.87 -7.11 -15.25
N ILE A 100 4.47 -6.23 -16.15
CA ILE A 100 4.43 -6.50 -17.59
C ILE A 100 5.82 -6.21 -18.19
N GLY A 101 6.39 -7.20 -18.88
CA GLY A 101 7.63 -7.02 -19.63
C GLY A 101 8.89 -6.90 -18.77
N VAL A 102 8.80 -7.13 -17.45
CA VAL A 102 9.97 -7.15 -16.55
C VAL A 102 10.54 -8.56 -16.44
N SER A 103 11.87 -8.67 -16.43
CA SER A 103 12.57 -9.90 -16.06
C SER A 103 12.91 -9.86 -14.57
N LEU A 104 12.88 -11.03 -13.93
CA LEU A 104 13.33 -11.18 -12.55
C LEU A 104 14.63 -11.98 -12.50
N ILE A 105 15.58 -11.50 -11.69
CA ILE A 105 16.87 -12.15 -11.45
C ILE A 105 17.01 -12.51 -9.96
N PRO A 106 17.67 -13.62 -9.62
CA PRO A 106 17.89 -13.97 -8.22
C PRO A 106 18.87 -12.99 -7.57
N GLU A 107 18.52 -12.50 -6.38
CA GLU A 107 19.35 -11.64 -5.53
C GLU A 107 19.30 -12.19 -4.10
N THR A 108 20.46 -12.27 -3.46
CA THR A 108 20.54 -12.51 -2.01
C THR A 108 20.88 -11.20 -1.33
N PHE A 109 19.98 -10.72 -0.48
CA PHE A 109 20.17 -9.49 0.28
C PHE A 109 19.94 -9.78 1.76
N ASP A 110 20.95 -9.52 2.58
CA ASP A 110 20.90 -9.73 4.05
C ASP A 110 20.48 -11.16 4.44
N GLY A 111 21.02 -12.17 3.74
CA GLY A 111 20.69 -13.59 3.94
C GLY A 111 19.34 -14.05 3.37
N VAL A 112 18.56 -13.13 2.79
CA VAL A 112 17.26 -13.44 2.17
C VAL A 112 17.44 -13.60 0.67
N LEU A 113 17.21 -14.82 0.17
CA LEU A 113 17.17 -15.12 -1.26
C LEU A 113 15.78 -14.77 -1.84
N ARG A 114 15.76 -13.99 -2.91
CA ARG A 114 14.54 -13.60 -3.61
C ARG A 114 14.82 -13.32 -5.08
N TYR A 115 13.77 -13.25 -5.89
CA TYR A 115 13.90 -12.71 -7.24
C TYR A 115 13.51 -11.24 -7.25
N VAL A 116 14.36 -10.40 -7.86
CA VAL A 116 14.13 -8.94 -7.99
C VAL A 116 14.05 -8.54 -9.45
N ILE A 117 13.37 -7.44 -9.73
CA ILE A 117 13.34 -6.84 -11.07
C ILE A 117 14.77 -6.54 -11.53
N ASP A 118 15.10 -7.01 -12.73
CA ASP A 118 16.40 -6.79 -13.36
C ASP A 118 16.66 -5.28 -13.52
N PRO A 119 17.69 -4.73 -12.86
CA PRO A 119 17.96 -3.31 -12.92
C PRO A 119 18.43 -2.84 -14.30
N THR A 120 18.91 -3.74 -15.17
CA THR A 120 19.41 -3.40 -16.52
C THR A 120 18.28 -3.10 -17.51
N GLY A 121 17.06 -3.62 -17.26
CA GLY A 121 15.84 -3.29 -18.02
C GLY A 121 15.26 -1.91 -17.70
N GLY A 122 15.91 -1.15 -16.82
CA GLY A 122 15.45 0.14 -16.31
C GLY A 122 14.71 -0.02 -14.98
N ARG A 123 15.30 0.49 -13.89
CA ARG A 123 14.58 0.64 -12.62
C ARG A 123 13.60 1.80 -12.73
N SER A 124 12.32 1.50 -12.94
CA SER A 124 11.28 2.45 -12.60
C SER A 124 11.20 2.56 -11.07
N PRO A 125 11.33 3.77 -10.49
CA PRO A 125 10.96 4.00 -9.10
C PRO A 125 9.53 3.50 -8.87
N PRO A 126 9.14 3.13 -7.63
CA PRO A 126 7.80 2.65 -7.33
C PRO A 126 6.78 3.81 -7.34
N ILE A 127 6.57 4.40 -8.53
CA ILE A 127 5.81 5.64 -8.72
C ILE A 127 4.38 5.45 -8.22
N ALA A 128 3.72 4.34 -8.58
CA ALA A 128 2.37 4.05 -8.14
C ALA A 128 2.25 3.95 -6.60
N ALA A 129 3.23 3.37 -5.92
CA ALA A 129 3.25 3.29 -4.46
C ALA A 129 3.44 4.67 -3.83
N ILE A 130 4.40 5.47 -4.34
CA ILE A 130 4.64 6.84 -3.86
C ILE A 130 3.37 7.70 -4.03
N LEU A 131 2.73 7.63 -5.20
CA LEU A 131 1.49 8.36 -5.45
C LEU A 131 0.36 7.90 -4.53
N THR A 132 0.24 6.58 -4.29
CA THR A 132 -0.71 6.01 -3.33
C THR A 132 -0.52 6.60 -1.94
N ILE A 133 0.72 6.63 -1.46
CA ILE A 133 1.06 7.20 -0.14
C ILE A 133 0.71 8.69 -0.08
N ILE A 134 1.01 9.46 -1.13
CA ILE A 134 0.68 10.89 -1.20
C ILE A 134 -0.84 11.10 -1.10
N VAL A 135 -1.65 10.32 -1.83
CA VAL A 135 -3.11 10.44 -1.77
C VAL A 135 -3.62 10.13 -0.35
N ILE A 136 -3.14 9.06 0.28
CA ILE A 136 -3.52 8.71 1.66
C ILE A 136 -3.09 9.81 2.63
N MET A 137 -1.89 10.37 2.45
CA MET A 137 -1.37 11.46 3.27
C MET A 137 -2.24 12.72 3.15
N ILE A 138 -2.71 13.07 1.94
CA ILE A 138 -3.64 14.19 1.72
C ILE A 138 -4.97 13.91 2.43
N ILE A 139 -5.53 12.71 2.31
CA ILE A 139 -6.78 12.34 3.01
C ILE A 139 -6.59 12.45 4.52
N GLY A 140 -5.50 11.90 5.06
CA GLY A 140 -5.15 11.98 6.47
C GLY A 140 -4.99 13.42 6.96
N LEU A 141 -4.35 14.29 6.15
CA LEU A 141 -4.22 15.72 6.46
C LEU A 141 -5.58 16.40 6.50
N VAL A 142 -6.47 16.12 5.54
CA VAL A 142 -7.83 16.68 5.50
C VAL A 142 -8.63 16.25 6.73
N ILE A 143 -8.57 14.97 7.13
CA ILE A 143 -9.20 14.47 8.37
C ILE A 143 -8.65 15.21 9.59
N MET A 144 -7.32 15.30 9.71
CA MET A 144 -6.66 15.97 10.82
C MET A 144 -7.08 17.45 10.96
N LEU A 145 -7.24 18.16 9.84
CA LEU A 145 -7.59 19.58 9.83
C LEU A 145 -9.09 19.85 10.02
N ARG A 146 -9.96 18.90 9.68
CA ARG A 146 -11.43 19.11 9.66
C ARG A 146 -12.20 18.40 10.76
N THR A 147 -11.55 17.58 11.58
CA THR A 147 -12.19 16.86 12.70
C THR A 147 -11.78 17.43 14.06
N SER A 148 -12.74 17.45 15.00
CA SER A 148 -12.54 17.82 16.41
C SER A 148 -13.02 16.68 17.32
N PRO A 149 -12.16 16.06 18.15
CA PRO A 149 -10.72 16.30 18.27
C PRO A 149 -9.95 15.88 17.00
N LYS A 150 -8.78 16.49 16.80
CA LYS A 150 -7.93 16.20 15.63
C LYS A 150 -7.49 14.74 15.62
N TRP A 151 -7.68 14.06 14.50
CA TRP A 151 -7.22 12.69 14.29
C TRP A 151 -5.96 12.68 13.41
N ILE A 152 -4.80 12.46 14.03
CA ILE A 152 -3.47 12.63 13.39
C ILE A 152 -2.89 11.31 12.82
N TRP A 153 -3.37 10.16 13.29
CA TRP A 153 -2.73 8.87 13.06
C TRP A 153 -2.63 8.46 11.59
N LEU A 154 -3.68 8.70 10.80
CA LEU A 154 -3.64 8.37 9.37
C LEU A 154 -2.58 9.18 8.62
N PHE A 155 -2.46 10.48 8.93
CA PHE A 155 -1.42 11.35 8.37
C PHE A 155 -0.02 10.88 8.77
N LEU A 156 0.21 10.59 10.06
CA LEU A 156 1.52 10.10 10.52
C LEU A 156 1.90 8.77 9.89
N GLY A 157 0.95 7.83 9.75
CA GLY A 157 1.21 6.57 9.07
C GLY A 157 1.68 6.76 7.64
N ALA A 158 0.98 7.62 6.88
CA ALA A 158 1.35 7.92 5.51
C ALA A 158 2.69 8.68 5.41
N LEU A 159 2.97 9.61 6.33
CA LEU A 159 4.23 10.34 6.38
C LEU A 159 5.42 9.42 6.69
N VAL A 160 5.28 8.51 7.66
CA VAL A 160 6.31 7.51 7.98
C VAL A 160 6.53 6.58 6.79
N MET A 161 5.47 6.14 6.12
CA MET A 161 5.58 5.33 4.91
C MET A 161 6.28 6.08 3.76
N PHE A 162 5.97 7.37 3.58
CA PHE A 162 6.61 8.22 2.57
C PHE A 162 8.11 8.35 2.81
N ILE A 163 8.51 8.66 4.05
CA ILE A 163 9.91 8.77 4.44
C ILE A 163 10.61 7.40 4.31
N GLY A 164 9.99 6.34 4.83
CA GLY A 164 10.55 4.98 4.76
C GLY A 164 10.74 4.48 3.32
N SER A 165 9.85 4.86 2.41
CA SER A 165 9.94 4.52 0.98
C SER A 165 10.94 5.40 0.21
N ALA A 166 11.26 6.59 0.72
CA ALA A 166 12.23 7.50 0.11
C ALA A 166 13.69 7.09 0.40
N VAL A 167 13.92 6.33 1.48
CA VAL A 167 15.27 5.87 1.83
C VAL A 167 15.67 4.66 0.97
N PRO A 168 16.82 4.70 0.28
CA PRO A 168 17.30 3.55 -0.50
C PRO A 168 17.47 2.30 0.37
N THR A 169 16.86 1.19 -0.04
CA THR A 169 16.94 -0.11 0.66
C THR A 169 18.37 -0.62 0.83
N ARG A 170 19.30 -0.19 -0.03
CA ARG A 170 20.74 -0.49 0.11
C ARG A 170 21.38 0.09 1.37
N LEU A 171 20.84 1.18 1.92
CA LEU A 171 21.41 1.87 3.08
C LEU A 171 20.84 1.36 4.40
N VAL A 172 19.56 1.00 4.42
CA VAL A 172 18.80 0.71 5.65
C VAL A 172 18.22 -0.70 5.71
N GLY A 173 18.54 -1.51 4.69
CA GLY A 173 17.97 -2.84 4.54
C GLY A 173 16.51 -2.82 4.10
N THR A 174 15.88 -3.99 4.13
CA THR A 174 14.47 -4.19 3.75
C THR A 174 13.52 -3.96 4.91
N ILE A 175 14.03 -4.01 6.15
CA ILE A 175 13.25 -3.89 7.39
C ILE A 175 12.56 -2.53 7.49
N VAL A 176 13.22 -1.45 7.07
CA VAL A 176 12.65 -0.09 7.16
C VAL A 176 11.38 0.05 6.31
N GLY A 177 11.42 -0.41 5.05
CA GLY A 177 10.24 -0.38 4.17
C GLY A 177 9.09 -1.18 4.75
N SER A 178 9.34 -2.41 5.17
CA SER A 178 8.31 -3.29 5.75
C SER A 178 7.75 -2.75 7.07
N SER A 179 8.59 -2.15 7.92
CA SER A 179 8.16 -1.53 9.18
C SER A 179 7.28 -0.30 8.94
N ALA A 180 7.62 0.49 7.92
CA ALA A 180 6.85 1.66 7.54
C ALA A 180 5.47 1.28 6.95
N GLU A 181 5.41 0.21 6.16
CA GLU A 181 4.15 -0.34 5.63
C GLU A 181 3.27 -0.95 6.74
N LEU A 182 3.87 -1.67 7.68
CA LEU A 182 3.18 -2.19 8.86
C LEU A 182 2.62 -1.03 9.70
N PHE A 183 3.39 0.03 9.91
CA PHE A 183 2.96 1.20 10.65
C PHE A 183 1.77 1.90 9.98
N LEU A 184 1.80 2.09 8.65
CA LEU A 184 0.65 2.61 7.89
C LEU A 184 -0.59 1.72 8.03
N THR A 185 -0.42 0.39 7.97
CA THR A 185 -1.53 -0.55 8.14
C THR A 185 -2.13 -0.46 9.54
N ILE A 186 -1.30 -0.33 10.57
CA ILE A 186 -1.74 -0.12 11.95
C ILE A 186 -2.53 1.18 12.07
N THR A 187 -2.08 2.29 11.48
CA THR A 187 -2.82 3.56 11.58
C THR A 187 -4.14 3.53 10.81
N LEU A 188 -4.25 2.79 9.71
CA LEU A 188 -5.52 2.52 9.04
C LEU A 188 -6.48 1.74 9.94
N LEU A 189 -5.99 0.69 10.62
CA LEU A 189 -6.78 -0.09 11.59
C LEU A 189 -7.19 0.74 12.82
N LEU A 190 -6.29 1.57 13.35
CA LEU A 190 -6.59 2.49 14.45
C LEU A 190 -7.66 3.50 14.03
N THR A 191 -7.60 3.99 12.80
CA THR A 191 -8.59 4.90 12.23
C THR A 191 -9.94 4.20 12.09
N GLU A 192 -9.94 2.95 11.65
CA GLU A 192 -11.14 2.12 11.59
C GLU A 192 -11.77 1.96 12.98
N LYS A 193 -10.99 1.53 13.96
CA LYS A 193 -11.43 1.36 15.35
C LYS A 193 -12.02 2.65 15.94
N ARG A 194 -11.37 3.79 15.72
CA ARG A 194 -11.87 5.10 16.19
C ARG A 194 -13.27 5.41 15.62
N LEU A 195 -13.49 5.06 14.36
CA LEU A 195 -14.79 5.24 13.69
C LEU A 195 -15.85 4.23 14.16
N GLU A 196 -15.45 3.11 14.77
CA GLU A 196 -16.38 2.18 15.42
C GLU A 196 -16.82 2.64 16.80
N ASP A 197 -15.90 3.28 17.54
CA ASP A 197 -16.13 3.77 18.90
C ASP A 197 -16.84 5.14 18.97
N SER A 198 -17.10 5.78 17.82
CA SER A 198 -17.75 7.11 17.69
C SER A 198 -19.19 6.99 17.24
#